data_AF-A0AA35ZES7-F1
#
_entry.id   AF-A0AA35ZES7-F1
#
_cell.length_a   1.000
_cell.length_b   1.000
_cell.length_c   1.000
_cell.angle_alpha   90.00
_cell.angle_beta   90.00
_cell.angle_gamma   90.00
#
_symmetry.space_group_name_H-M   'P 1'
#
loop_
_entity.id
_entity.type
_entity.pdbx_description
1 polymer ?
#
loop_
_entity_poly.entity_id
_entity_poly.type
_entity_poly.pdbx_seq_one_letter_code
_entity_poly.pdbx_strand_id
1 'polypeptide(L)'
;MVRSGRAGRGEGSGGGDQSRVTGYLLHTKDQREEPPEGAEVSRRLSSTSANMGISRDSMHKRRATGGKQKTWRKKRKYELGRQPANTKISSNKTVRRVRVRGGNVKWRALRLDTGNYSWGSEAVTRKTRILDVVYNASNNELVRTQTLVKSAIVQVDAAPFKQWYLQHYGVDIGRKKKTAATTKKDTEEGEGATEEAKKSNHVQRKIEKRQEERKLDPHVEEQFSSGRLYACISSRPGQCGRADGYILEGKELEFYVKKLQRKKGKSAGAAF
;
A
#
# COMPACT_ATOMS: atom_id res chain seq x y z
N MET A 1 33.92 -75.93 -4.82
CA MET A 1 32.80 -76.52 -4.03
C MET A 1 31.65 -75.52 -4.10
N VAL A 2 30.70 -75.61 -5.02
CA VAL A 2 29.70 -76.67 -5.27
C VAL A 2 28.78 -76.91 -4.07
N ARG A 3 27.48 -76.62 -4.30
CA ARG A 3 26.23 -77.32 -3.88
C ARG A 3 25.20 -76.33 -3.37
N SER A 4 24.15 -75.95 -4.12
CA SER A 4 22.99 -76.72 -4.62
C SER A 4 22.00 -77.13 -3.53
N GLY A 5 20.77 -76.61 -3.63
CA GLY A 5 19.60 -77.01 -2.86
C GLY A 5 18.28 -76.67 -3.60
N ARG A 6 17.92 -77.56 -4.55
CA ARG A 6 16.57 -77.83 -5.10
C ARG A 6 15.61 -78.28 -3.97
N ALA A 7 14.28 -78.37 -4.01
CA ALA A 7 13.20 -78.28 -5.02
C ALA A 7 11.82 -78.45 -4.31
N GLY A 8 10.72 -78.15 -5.03
CA GLY A 8 9.37 -78.78 -4.87
C GLY A 8 8.26 -77.79 -4.47
N ARG A 9 7.38 -77.27 -5.35
CA ARG A 9 6.25 -77.82 -6.18
C ARG A 9 4.92 -78.10 -5.44
N GLY A 10 3.84 -77.54 -6.01
CA GLY A 10 2.42 -77.90 -5.84
C GLY A 10 1.59 -76.90 -5.01
N GLU A 11 0.35 -76.50 -5.30
CA GLU A 11 -0.55 -76.46 -6.47
C GLU A 11 -1.86 -75.75 -6.00
N GLY A 12 -2.54 -74.97 -6.87
CA GLY A 12 -3.96 -74.53 -6.76
C GLY A 12 -4.30 -73.38 -5.78
N SER A 13 -5.26 -72.46 -6.00
CA SER A 13 -6.26 -72.20 -7.04
C SER A 13 -6.97 -70.84 -6.78
N GLY A 14 -7.56 -70.23 -7.83
CA GLY A 14 -8.50 -69.08 -7.78
C GLY A 14 -7.84 -67.69 -7.95
N GLY A 15 -8.00 -66.91 -9.03
CA GLY A 15 -9.20 -66.55 -9.82
C GLY A 15 -9.58 -65.11 -9.43
N GLY A 16 -9.68 -64.08 -10.27
CA GLY A 16 -9.51 -63.88 -11.70
C GLY A 16 -9.59 -62.37 -12.01
N ASP A 17 -9.60 -62.06 -13.30
CA ASP A 17 -9.97 -60.79 -13.93
C ASP A 17 -8.93 -59.69 -14.16
N GLN A 18 -8.10 -59.92 -15.18
CA GLN A 18 -7.66 -58.89 -16.11
C GLN A 18 -7.88 -59.43 -17.53
N SER A 19 -8.69 -58.77 -18.36
CA SER A 19 -8.32 -58.45 -19.74
C SER A 19 -9.47 -57.82 -20.54
N ARG A 20 -9.05 -57.04 -21.55
CA ARG A 20 -9.76 -56.66 -22.80
C ARG A 20 -10.48 -55.31 -22.80
N VAL A 21 -9.66 -54.27 -23.02
CA VAL A 21 -10.08 -53.08 -23.77
C VAL A 21 -9.91 -53.39 -25.25
N THR A 22 -11.01 -53.72 -25.93
CA THR A 22 -11.11 -53.74 -27.39
C THR A 22 -11.72 -52.42 -27.85
N GLY A 23 -10.99 -51.72 -28.74
CA GLY A 23 -11.43 -50.46 -29.32
C GLY A 23 -12.64 -50.62 -30.24
N TYR A 24 -13.52 -49.63 -30.20
CA TYR A 24 -14.46 -49.33 -31.26
C TYR A 24 -14.31 -47.86 -31.66
N LEU A 25 -13.97 -47.70 -32.93
CA LEU A 25 -13.94 -46.49 -33.72
C LEU A 25 -15.38 -46.03 -33.98
N LEU A 26 -15.78 -44.86 -33.48
CA LEU A 26 -17.01 -44.19 -33.91
C LEU A 26 -16.70 -42.75 -34.32
N HIS A 27 -17.07 -42.47 -35.56
CA HIS A 27 -16.93 -41.22 -36.29
C HIS A 27 -17.67 -40.07 -35.59
N THR A 28 -16.95 -39.04 -35.15
CA THR A 28 -17.55 -37.72 -34.90
C THR A 28 -17.58 -36.96 -36.22
N LYS A 29 -18.77 -36.86 -36.83
CA LYS A 29 -19.04 -35.93 -37.94
C LYS A 29 -18.91 -34.50 -37.43
N ASP A 30 -17.94 -33.78 -38.00
CA ASP A 30 -17.90 -32.32 -38.07
C ASP A 30 -19.23 -31.82 -38.66
N GLN A 31 -20.05 -31.16 -37.85
CA GLN A 31 -21.17 -30.35 -38.29
C GLN A 31 -20.73 -28.89 -38.10
N ARG A 32 -20.19 -28.30 -39.17
CA ARG A 32 -20.04 -26.84 -39.27
C ARG A 32 -21.42 -26.27 -39.56
N GLU A 33 -22.04 -25.65 -38.57
CA GLU A 33 -23.20 -24.79 -38.80
C GLU A 33 -22.73 -23.49 -39.46
N GLU A 34 -23.04 -23.34 -40.74
CA GLU A 34 -22.97 -22.07 -41.47
C GLU A 34 -24.00 -21.09 -40.89
N PRO A 35 -23.65 -19.81 -40.64
CA PRO A 35 -24.60 -18.83 -40.13
C PRO A 35 -25.60 -18.41 -41.24
N PRO A 36 -26.88 -18.18 -40.91
CA PRO A 36 -27.88 -17.81 -41.91
C PRO A 36 -27.62 -16.41 -42.50
N GLU A 37 -27.60 -16.34 -43.84
CA GLU A 37 -27.72 -15.10 -44.62
C GLU A 37 -29.01 -14.37 -44.23
N GLY A 38 -28.91 -13.07 -43.92
CA GLY A 38 -30.09 -12.20 -43.82
C GLY A 38 -30.25 -11.37 -42.55
N ALA A 39 -29.23 -11.24 -41.69
CA ALA A 39 -29.24 -10.20 -40.67
C ALA A 39 -28.87 -8.84 -41.29
N GLU A 40 -29.86 -8.09 -41.75
CA GLU A 40 -29.70 -6.65 -41.97
C GLU A 40 -29.08 -6.04 -40.71
N VAL A 41 -27.80 -5.70 -40.81
CA VAL A 41 -27.12 -4.87 -39.83
C VAL A 41 -27.75 -3.49 -39.97
N SER A 42 -28.88 -3.30 -39.30
CA SER A 42 -29.37 -2.00 -38.89
C SER A 42 -28.21 -1.38 -38.12
N ARG A 43 -27.37 -0.62 -38.84
CA ARG A 43 -26.49 0.37 -38.27
C ARG A 43 -27.41 1.39 -37.63
N ARG A 44 -27.86 1.07 -36.40
CA ARG A 44 -28.16 2.09 -35.42
C ARG A 44 -26.87 2.89 -35.36
N LEU A 45 -26.86 4.00 -36.09
CA LEU A 45 -26.06 5.15 -35.77
C LEU A 45 -26.47 5.49 -34.34
N SER A 46 -25.86 4.79 -33.37
CA SER A 46 -25.81 5.25 -32.02
C SER A 46 -25.27 6.64 -32.17
N SER A 47 -26.15 7.62 -31.98
CA SER A 47 -25.77 9.00 -31.80
C SER A 47 -24.80 8.95 -30.64
N THR A 48 -23.52 8.89 -31.00
CA THR A 48 -22.42 9.03 -30.08
C THR A 48 -22.54 10.49 -29.70
N SER A 49 -23.42 10.76 -28.72
CA SER A 49 -23.37 11.96 -27.94
C SER A 49 -21.90 12.07 -27.58
N ALA A 50 -21.22 13.02 -28.23
CA ALA A 50 -19.79 13.21 -28.08
C ALA A 50 -19.63 13.58 -26.61
N ASN A 51 -19.40 12.57 -25.77
CA ASN A 51 -19.46 12.74 -24.34
C ASN A 51 -18.22 13.57 -24.01
N MET A 52 -18.44 14.88 -23.87
CA MET A 52 -17.40 15.90 -23.87
C MET A 52 -16.54 15.69 -22.63
N GLY A 53 -15.39 15.04 -22.80
CA GLY A 53 -14.44 14.82 -21.73
C GLY A 53 -13.93 16.13 -21.11
N ILE A 54 -13.36 16.02 -19.91
CA ILE A 54 -12.62 17.11 -19.26
C ILE A 54 -11.53 17.59 -20.23
N SER A 55 -11.40 18.90 -20.40
CA SER A 55 -10.36 19.52 -21.22
C SER A 55 -9.47 20.41 -20.36
N ARG A 56 -8.19 20.49 -20.72
CA ARG A 56 -7.16 21.26 -20.01
C ARG A 56 -6.73 22.51 -20.78
N ASP A 57 -7.46 22.90 -21.82
CA ASP A 57 -7.21 24.11 -22.58
C ASP A 57 -7.66 25.36 -21.82
N SER A 58 -7.06 26.51 -22.11
CA SER A 58 -7.42 27.78 -21.50
C SER A 58 -8.50 28.55 -22.26
N MET A 59 -8.84 28.13 -23.49
CA MET A 59 -9.74 28.89 -24.39
C MET A 59 -11.16 29.04 -23.86
N HIS A 60 -11.57 28.15 -22.97
CA HIS A 60 -12.88 28.22 -22.31
C HIS A 60 -12.89 29.16 -21.08
N LYS A 61 -11.75 29.73 -20.69
CA LYS A 61 -11.64 30.74 -19.64
C LYS A 61 -11.70 32.15 -20.24
N ARG A 62 -11.96 33.16 -19.41
CA ARG A 62 -11.89 34.57 -19.81
C ARG A 62 -10.44 34.99 -20.01
N ARG A 63 -10.22 36.04 -20.81
CA ARG A 63 -8.92 36.72 -20.92
C ARG A 63 -8.58 37.42 -19.60
N ALA A 64 -7.32 37.79 -19.42
CA ALA A 64 -6.88 38.61 -18.29
C ALA A 64 -7.65 39.94 -18.21
N THR A 65 -8.02 40.53 -19.36
CA THR A 65 -8.85 41.72 -19.46
C THR A 65 -10.34 41.49 -19.14
N GLY A 66 -10.75 40.27 -18.80
CA GLY A 66 -12.16 39.90 -18.55
C GLY A 66 -12.98 39.59 -19.81
N GLY A 67 -12.47 39.93 -21.00
CA GLY A 67 -13.12 39.66 -22.29
C GLY A 67 -13.37 38.17 -22.53
N LYS A 68 -14.54 37.84 -23.08
CA LYS A 68 -14.90 36.46 -23.45
C LYS A 68 -14.16 36.05 -24.73
N GLN A 69 -13.49 34.90 -24.70
CA GLN A 69 -12.83 34.35 -25.88
C GLN A 69 -13.80 33.50 -26.69
N LYS A 70 -13.88 33.73 -28.01
CA LYS A 70 -14.65 32.89 -28.93
C LYS A 70 -13.91 31.57 -29.18
N THR A 71 -14.63 30.46 -29.04
CA THR A 71 -14.10 29.13 -29.35
C THR A 71 -13.98 28.97 -30.87
N TRP A 72 -12.76 28.90 -31.38
CA TRP A 72 -12.48 28.78 -32.83
C TRP A 72 -12.25 27.34 -33.30
N ARG A 73 -12.10 26.39 -32.37
CA ARG A 73 -11.90 24.97 -32.66
C ARG A 73 -12.55 24.07 -31.63
N LYS A 74 -12.79 22.80 -32.01
CA LYS A 74 -13.22 21.74 -31.09
C LYS A 74 -12.08 21.28 -30.17
N LYS A 75 -12.43 20.62 -29.06
CA LYS A 75 -11.49 20.01 -28.10
C LYS A 75 -10.60 18.97 -28.79
N ARG A 76 -9.29 18.99 -28.51
CA ARG A 76 -8.33 18.04 -29.11
C ARG A 76 -7.97 16.93 -28.13
N LYS A 77 -7.64 15.74 -28.66
CA LYS A 77 -7.28 14.56 -27.85
C LYS A 77 -6.09 14.80 -26.92
N TYR A 78 -5.13 15.65 -27.30
CA TYR A 78 -3.98 15.96 -26.45
C TYR A 78 -4.32 16.87 -25.25
N GLU A 79 -5.49 17.51 -25.25
CA GLU A 79 -5.96 18.39 -24.17
C GLU A 79 -6.80 17.63 -23.13
N LEU A 80 -6.97 16.31 -23.30
CA LEU A 80 -7.84 15.52 -22.45
C LEU A 80 -7.37 15.56 -20.99
N GLY A 81 -8.33 15.79 -20.10
CA GLY A 81 -8.26 15.47 -18.68
C GLY A 81 -8.89 14.10 -18.40
N ARG A 82 -8.66 13.59 -17.20
CA ARG A 82 -9.32 12.38 -16.68
C ARG A 82 -9.86 12.66 -15.29
N GLN A 83 -10.90 11.94 -14.90
CA GLN A 83 -11.42 12.00 -13.54
C GLN A 83 -10.31 11.68 -12.51
N PRO A 84 -10.33 12.35 -11.34
CA PRO A 84 -9.38 12.09 -10.26
C PRO A 84 -9.52 10.66 -9.73
N ALA A 85 -8.49 10.17 -9.06
CA ALA A 85 -8.45 8.80 -8.56
C ALA A 85 -9.13 8.64 -7.18
N ASN A 86 -9.14 9.70 -6.37
CA ASN A 86 -9.66 9.72 -5.00
C ASN A 86 -9.25 8.49 -4.19
N THR A 87 -7.94 8.21 -4.17
CA THR A 87 -7.36 7.01 -3.54
C THR A 87 -7.74 6.92 -2.06
N LYS A 88 -8.30 5.79 -1.64
CA LYS A 88 -8.75 5.55 -0.26
C LYS A 88 -7.83 4.61 0.50
N ILE A 89 -7.86 4.73 1.83
CA ILE A 89 -7.25 3.74 2.72
C ILE A 89 -8.11 2.47 2.70
N SER A 90 -7.52 1.34 2.33
CA SER A 90 -8.16 0.02 2.42
C SER A 90 -7.14 -1.09 2.17
N SER A 91 -7.26 -2.19 2.92
CA SER A 91 -6.42 -3.38 2.77
C SER A 91 -6.56 -4.04 1.39
N ASN A 92 -7.70 -3.86 0.71
CA ASN A 92 -7.88 -4.36 -0.64
C ASN A 92 -7.18 -3.45 -1.66
N LYS A 93 -5.87 -3.67 -1.81
CA LYS A 93 -5.02 -2.92 -2.73
C LYS A 93 -5.54 -3.02 -4.17
N THR A 94 -6.04 -1.90 -4.68
CA THR A 94 -6.56 -1.80 -6.04
C THR A 94 -5.81 -0.72 -6.81
N VAL A 95 -4.99 -1.13 -7.79
CA VAL A 95 -4.25 -0.22 -8.68
C VAL A 95 -4.59 -0.55 -10.13
N ARG A 96 -5.07 0.45 -10.88
CA ARG A 96 -5.47 0.29 -12.29
C ARG A 96 -4.42 0.90 -13.22
N ARG A 97 -4.12 0.18 -14.28
CA ARG A 97 -3.24 0.64 -15.36
C ARG A 97 -3.97 1.60 -16.28
N VAL A 98 -3.38 2.75 -16.61
CA VAL A 98 -3.96 3.74 -17.52
C VAL A 98 -2.97 4.08 -18.63
N ARG A 99 -3.32 3.80 -19.89
CA ARG A 99 -2.53 4.22 -21.06
C ARG A 99 -2.61 5.73 -21.24
N VAL A 100 -1.46 6.36 -21.47
CA VAL A 100 -1.33 7.80 -21.74
C VAL A 100 -0.74 8.05 -23.13
N ARG A 101 -0.59 9.32 -23.51
CA ARG A 101 0.00 9.73 -24.78
C ARG A 101 1.43 9.19 -24.89
N GLY A 102 1.84 8.81 -26.11
CA GLY A 102 3.18 8.28 -26.38
C GLY A 102 3.37 6.81 -25.99
N GLY A 103 2.29 6.06 -25.75
CA GLY A 103 2.36 4.63 -25.43
C GLY A 103 2.69 4.31 -23.98
N ASN A 104 3.11 5.31 -23.19
CA ASN A 104 3.43 5.18 -21.78
C ASN A 104 2.21 4.79 -20.92
N VAL A 105 2.50 4.38 -19.69
CA VAL A 105 1.52 3.92 -18.71
C VAL A 105 1.66 4.70 -17.41
N LYS A 106 0.52 5.02 -16.80
CA LYS A 106 0.44 5.51 -15.42
C LYS A 106 -0.37 4.55 -14.56
N TRP A 107 -0.07 4.55 -13.27
CA TRP A 107 -0.72 3.68 -12.28
C TRP A 107 -1.65 4.51 -11.42
N ARG A 108 -2.94 4.17 -11.47
CA ARG A 108 -3.98 4.85 -10.70
C ARG A 108 -4.35 3.99 -9.51
N ALA A 109 -3.85 4.34 -8.34
CA ALA A 109 -4.31 3.73 -7.09
C ALA A 109 -5.74 4.18 -6.78
N LEU A 110 -6.63 3.23 -6.53
CA LEU A 110 -7.97 3.48 -6.01
C LEU A 110 -8.01 3.17 -4.51
N ARG A 111 -7.28 2.14 -4.08
CA ARG A 111 -7.19 1.70 -2.69
C ARG A 111 -5.76 1.30 -2.37
N LEU A 112 -5.22 1.80 -1.26
CA LEU A 112 -3.90 1.45 -0.71
C LEU A 112 -4.00 1.40 0.82
N ASP A 113 -3.21 0.54 1.43
CA ASP A 113 -3.06 0.43 2.89
C ASP A 113 -1.61 0.62 3.35
N THR A 114 -0.65 0.54 2.43
CA THR A 114 0.78 0.48 2.71
C THR A 114 1.54 1.45 1.83
N GLY A 115 2.67 1.93 2.35
CA GLY A 115 3.59 2.84 1.69
C GLY A 115 5.02 2.64 2.19
N ASN A 116 6.00 3.13 1.43
CA ASN A 116 7.38 3.20 1.92
C ASN A 116 7.60 4.57 2.55
N TYR A 117 7.97 4.57 3.83
CA TYR A 117 8.25 5.78 4.59
C TYR A 117 9.71 5.81 5.00
N SER A 118 10.35 6.95 4.78
CA SER A 118 11.73 7.20 5.16
C SER A 118 11.79 7.96 6.49
N TRP A 119 12.57 7.44 7.43
CA TRP A 119 13.05 8.15 8.60
C TRP A 119 14.33 8.90 8.19
N GLY A 120 14.26 10.23 8.15
CA GLY A 120 15.30 11.08 7.56
C GLY A 120 16.58 11.12 8.38
N SER A 121 16.46 11.36 9.68
CA SER A 121 17.60 11.42 10.62
C SER A 121 18.41 10.12 10.67
N GLU A 122 17.74 8.97 10.72
CA GLU A 122 18.37 7.65 10.80
C GLU A 122 18.70 7.04 9.42
N ALA A 123 18.37 7.73 8.32
CA ALA A 123 18.58 7.29 6.94
C ALA A 123 18.00 5.89 6.62
N VAL A 124 16.81 5.58 7.16
CA VAL A 124 16.16 4.26 7.02
C VAL A 124 14.82 4.38 6.34
N THR A 125 14.55 3.48 5.40
CA THR A 125 13.23 3.35 4.78
C THR A 125 12.61 2.01 5.15
N ARG A 126 11.35 2.03 5.56
CA ARG A 126 10.56 0.82 5.83
C ARG A 126 9.20 0.90 5.18
N LYS A 127 8.71 -0.26 4.75
CA LYS A 127 7.33 -0.41 4.33
C LYS A 127 6.47 -0.47 5.57
N THR A 128 5.53 0.46 5.71
CA THR A 128 4.63 0.54 6.85
C THR A 128 3.19 0.68 6.40
N ARG A 129 2.27 0.35 7.31
CA ARG A 129 0.84 0.51 7.08
C ARG A 129 0.44 1.95 7.37
N ILE A 130 -0.40 2.51 6.49
CA ILE A 130 -1.07 3.80 6.67
C ILE A 130 -2.33 3.54 7.48
N LEU A 131 -2.44 4.20 8.62
CA LEU A 131 -3.56 4.02 9.55
C LEU A 131 -4.66 5.03 9.26
N ASP A 132 -4.31 6.31 9.22
CA ASP A 132 -5.28 7.40 9.17
C ASP A 132 -4.70 8.65 8.46
N VAL A 133 -5.55 9.45 7.81
CA VAL A 133 -5.21 10.78 7.30
C VAL A 133 -5.65 11.81 8.33
N VAL A 134 -4.70 12.56 8.90
CA VAL A 134 -4.99 13.46 10.03
C VAL A 134 -5.06 14.92 9.62
N TYR A 135 -4.24 15.33 8.64
CA TYR A 135 -4.21 16.71 8.17
C TYR A 135 -4.01 16.79 6.66
N ASN A 136 -4.64 17.80 6.06
CA ASN A 136 -4.47 18.15 4.66
C ASN A 136 -4.50 19.67 4.54
N ALA A 137 -3.49 20.26 3.87
CA ALA A 137 -3.39 21.71 3.73
C ALA A 137 -4.42 22.28 2.74
N SER A 138 -4.86 21.49 1.75
CA SER A 138 -5.67 22.00 0.65
C SER A 138 -7.16 21.94 0.93
N ASN A 139 -7.65 20.86 1.56
CA ASN A 139 -9.07 20.66 1.80
C ASN A 139 -9.33 19.71 2.98
N ASN A 140 -10.18 20.13 3.92
CA ASN A 140 -10.57 19.35 5.09
C ASN A 140 -11.44 18.13 4.74
N GLU A 141 -12.19 18.14 3.63
CA GLU A 141 -12.98 16.99 3.19
C GLU A 141 -12.11 15.77 2.85
N LEU A 142 -10.87 16.00 2.44
CA LEU A 142 -9.94 14.92 2.13
C LEU A 142 -9.51 14.16 3.38
N VAL A 143 -9.51 14.83 4.54
CA VAL A 143 -9.29 14.21 5.86
C VAL A 143 -10.52 13.39 6.26
N ARG A 144 -11.71 13.99 6.22
CA ARG A 144 -12.98 13.33 6.58
C ARG A 144 -13.20 12.03 5.80
N THR A 145 -12.85 12.06 4.51
CA THR A 145 -13.08 10.93 3.61
C THR A 145 -11.87 9.99 3.48
N GLN A 146 -10.80 10.18 4.26
CA GLN A 146 -9.61 9.33 4.25
C GLN A 146 -8.97 9.19 2.86
N THR A 147 -8.80 10.32 2.18
CA THR A 147 -8.25 10.36 0.81
C THR A 147 -6.75 10.60 0.82
N LEU A 148 -5.99 9.69 0.22
CA LEU A 148 -4.54 9.76 0.10
C LEU A 148 -4.13 10.66 -1.08
N VAL A 149 -3.51 11.79 -0.76
CA VAL A 149 -2.98 12.75 -1.73
C VAL A 149 -1.56 13.18 -1.36
N LYS A 150 -0.85 13.78 -2.32
CA LYS A 150 0.45 14.39 -2.05
C LYS A 150 0.32 15.46 -0.97
N SER A 151 1.27 15.47 -0.04
CA SER A 151 1.39 16.36 1.11
C SER A 151 0.27 16.21 2.14
N ALA A 152 -0.49 15.10 2.10
CA ALA A 152 -1.35 14.72 3.21
C ALA A 152 -0.47 14.23 4.37
N ILE A 153 -0.81 14.67 5.58
CA ILE A 153 -0.20 14.17 6.81
C ILE A 153 -1.02 12.99 7.30
N VAL A 154 -0.34 11.87 7.47
CA VAL A 154 -0.91 10.58 7.82
C VAL A 154 -0.28 10.05 9.10
N GLN A 155 -1.02 9.20 9.81
CA GLN A 155 -0.46 8.34 10.85
C GLN A 155 -0.04 7.01 10.22
N VAL A 156 1.21 6.62 10.46
CA VAL A 156 1.76 5.33 10.04
C VAL A 156 2.13 4.48 11.25
N ASP A 157 2.13 3.17 11.06
CA ASP A 157 2.57 2.22 12.07
C ASP A 157 4.07 2.38 12.39
N ALA A 158 4.40 2.46 13.67
CA ALA A 158 5.76 2.62 14.17
C ALA A 158 6.53 1.28 14.28
N ALA A 159 5.84 0.14 14.30
CA ALA A 159 6.45 -1.16 14.61
C ALA A 159 7.66 -1.52 13.73
N PRO A 160 7.65 -1.29 12.39
CA PRO A 160 8.81 -1.61 11.55
C PRO A 160 10.05 -0.76 11.85
N PHE A 161 9.86 0.48 12.31
CA PHE A 161 10.96 1.36 12.69
C PHE A 161 11.49 1.02 14.08
N LYS A 162 10.60 0.68 15.01
CA LYS A 162 10.95 0.21 16.35
C LYS A 162 11.78 -1.07 16.31
N GLN A 163 11.36 -2.04 15.49
CA GLN A 163 12.12 -3.29 15.29
C GLN A 163 13.51 -3.02 14.71
N TRP A 164 13.62 -2.12 13.73
CA TRP A 164 14.91 -1.75 13.17
C TRP A 164 15.80 -1.07 14.21
N TYR A 165 15.25 -0.16 15.00
CA TYR A 165 16.01 0.57 16.01
C TYR A 165 16.56 -0.37 17.11
N LEU A 166 15.74 -1.34 17.54
CA LEU A 166 16.17 -2.39 18.47
C LEU A 166 17.33 -3.21 17.89
N GLN A 167 17.28 -3.57 16.61
CA GLN A 167 18.35 -4.31 15.95
C GLN A 167 19.62 -3.46 15.74
N HIS A 168 19.45 -2.15 15.48
CA HIS A 168 20.57 -1.26 15.15
C HIS A 168 21.34 -0.81 16.39
N TYR A 169 20.62 -0.37 17.43
CA TYR A 169 21.16 0.20 18.66
C TYR A 169 21.07 -0.73 19.87
N GLY A 170 20.33 -1.84 19.78
CA GLY A 170 20.13 -2.74 20.92
C GLY A 170 19.17 -2.18 21.99
N VAL A 171 18.44 -1.11 21.69
CA VAL A 171 17.59 -0.40 22.65
C VAL A 171 16.13 -0.41 22.20
N ASP A 172 15.23 -0.69 23.13
CA ASP A 172 13.79 -0.68 22.89
C ASP A 172 13.21 0.74 23.09
N ILE A 173 12.73 1.38 22.01
CA ILE A 173 12.08 2.72 22.10
C ILE A 173 10.59 2.57 22.42
N GLY A 174 10.04 3.50 23.18
CA GLY A 174 8.60 3.62 23.38
C GLY A 174 8.07 2.70 24.46
N ARG A 175 8.95 2.15 25.32
CA ARG A 175 8.52 1.63 26.62
C ARG A 175 8.04 2.81 27.45
N LYS A 176 6.73 2.89 27.70
CA LYS A 176 6.21 3.82 28.71
C LYS A 176 6.93 3.48 30.02
N LYS A 177 7.66 4.44 30.57
CA LYS A 177 8.26 4.36 31.89
C LYS A 177 7.10 4.16 32.88
N LYS A 178 6.72 2.91 33.18
CA LYS A 178 5.91 2.64 34.37
C LYS A 178 6.71 3.27 35.51
N THR A 179 6.06 4.15 36.24
CA THR A 179 6.54 4.80 37.46
C THR A 179 7.51 3.89 38.21
N ALA A 180 8.75 4.34 38.36
CA ALA A 180 9.86 3.60 38.96
C ALA A 180 9.72 3.43 40.49
N ALA A 181 8.54 3.09 41.00
CA ALA A 181 8.25 3.08 42.44
C ALA A 181 7.26 2.00 42.91
N THR A 182 6.88 1.00 42.12
CA THR A 182 6.11 -0.13 42.69
C THR A 182 6.41 -1.44 41.97
N THR A 183 6.73 -2.42 42.80
CA THR A 183 6.85 -3.86 42.51
C THR A 183 8.11 -4.31 41.76
N LYS A 184 9.23 -4.27 42.49
CA LYS A 184 10.06 -5.47 42.61
C LYS A 184 9.19 -6.57 43.25
N LYS A 185 9.18 -7.76 42.65
CA LYS A 185 8.35 -8.96 42.92
C LYS A 185 7.04 -9.06 42.12
N ASP A 186 6.92 -10.19 41.43
CA ASP A 186 5.71 -10.86 40.96
C ASP A 186 5.01 -10.25 39.74
N THR A 187 5.50 -10.56 38.54
CA THR A 187 4.82 -11.51 37.62
C THR A 187 5.75 -11.81 36.44
N GLU A 188 6.28 -13.04 36.43
CA GLU A 188 6.63 -13.72 35.18
C GLU A 188 5.36 -13.93 34.34
N GLU A 189 5.54 -14.03 33.03
CA GLU A 189 4.53 -14.26 31.99
C GLU A 189 3.74 -13.05 31.48
N GLY A 190 4.14 -12.57 30.29
CA GLY A 190 3.37 -11.63 29.49
C GLY A 190 4.20 -10.83 28.49
N GLU A 191 4.50 -11.46 27.35
CA GLU A 191 5.02 -10.86 26.10
C GLU A 191 6.52 -10.50 26.05
N GLY A 192 7.32 -11.49 25.69
CA GLY A 192 8.42 -11.31 24.74
C GLY A 192 9.59 -10.49 25.25
N ALA A 193 10.21 -10.94 26.35
CA ALA A 193 11.65 -10.82 26.47
C ALA A 193 12.24 -11.41 25.18
N THR A 194 12.75 -10.54 24.31
CA THR A 194 13.69 -10.99 23.30
C THR A 194 14.85 -11.53 24.11
N GLU A 195 14.98 -12.86 24.16
CA GLU A 195 16.16 -13.51 24.71
C GLU A 195 17.38 -12.71 24.28
N GLU A 196 18.19 -12.29 25.23
CA GLU A 196 19.50 -11.73 24.94
C GLU A 196 20.35 -12.84 24.34
N ALA A 197 20.12 -13.12 23.06
CA ALA A 197 20.91 -14.04 22.28
C ALA A 197 22.35 -13.56 22.43
N LYS A 198 23.21 -14.40 23.00
CA LYS A 198 24.62 -14.09 23.27
C LYS A 198 25.25 -13.55 21.97
N LYS A 199 25.44 -12.23 21.89
CA LYS A 199 26.05 -11.57 20.74
C LYS A 199 27.56 -11.74 20.85
N SER A 200 28.23 -11.87 19.71
CA SER A 200 29.69 -11.90 19.70
C SER A 200 30.27 -10.55 20.16
N ASN A 201 31.46 -10.58 20.76
CA ASN A 201 32.15 -9.38 21.25
C ASN A 201 32.33 -8.32 20.15
N HIS A 202 32.44 -8.71 18.88
CA HIS A 202 32.52 -7.77 17.78
C HIS A 202 31.21 -7.00 17.56
N VAL A 203 30.06 -7.68 17.66
CA VAL A 203 28.74 -7.06 17.51
C VAL A 203 28.45 -6.12 18.68
N GLN A 204 28.83 -6.49 19.90
CA GLN A 204 28.70 -5.64 21.09
C GLN A 204 29.46 -4.31 20.91
N ARG A 205 30.76 -4.38 20.55
CA ARG A 205 31.57 -3.19 20.27
C ARG A 205 30.97 -2.29 19.18
N LYS A 206 30.36 -2.89 18.14
CA LYS A 206 29.70 -2.14 17.07
C LYS A 206 28.44 -1.43 17.54
N ILE A 207 27.68 -2.04 18.45
CA ILE A 207 26.48 -1.45 19.05
C ILE A 207 26.88 -0.31 19.98
N GLU A 208 27.86 -0.53 20.86
CA GLU A 208 28.40 0.49 21.78
C GLU A 208 28.82 1.76 21.02
N LYS A 209 29.61 1.60 19.95
CA LYS A 209 30.03 2.73 19.10
C LYS A 209 28.84 3.51 18.51
N ARG A 210 27.74 2.84 18.14
CA ARG A 210 26.54 3.52 17.62
C ARG A 210 25.74 4.21 18.71
N GLN A 211 25.79 3.68 19.94
CA GLN A 211 25.06 4.28 21.07
C GLN A 211 25.62 5.66 21.43
N GLU A 212 26.90 5.92 21.16
CA GLU A 212 27.53 7.23 21.38
C GLU A 212 26.89 8.36 20.57
N GLU A 213 26.54 8.10 19.31
CA GLU A 213 25.94 9.10 18.40
C GLU A 213 24.41 9.18 18.51
N ARG A 214 23.80 8.34 19.36
CA ARG A 214 22.34 8.19 19.46
C ARG A 214 21.67 9.43 20.04
N LYS A 215 21.01 10.22 19.19
CA LYS A 215 20.19 11.37 19.58
C LYS A 215 18.83 11.30 18.90
N LEU A 216 17.77 11.19 19.69
CA LEU A 216 16.40 11.11 19.19
C LEU A 216 15.61 12.34 19.66
N ASP A 217 14.82 12.93 18.75
CA ASP A 217 13.99 14.10 19.06
C ASP A 217 12.88 13.73 20.06
N PRO A 218 12.70 14.49 21.16
CA PRO A 218 11.70 14.16 22.18
C PRO A 218 10.27 13.97 21.64
N HIS A 219 9.86 14.74 20.62
CA HIS A 219 8.53 14.63 20.02
C HIS A 219 8.37 13.35 19.18
N VAL A 220 9.46 12.84 18.62
CA VAL A 220 9.48 11.57 17.89
C VAL A 220 9.45 10.40 18.90
N GLU A 221 10.15 10.53 20.04
CA GLU A 221 10.14 9.52 21.11
C GLU A 221 8.74 9.31 21.71
N GLU A 222 8.03 10.41 21.95
CA GLU A 222 6.64 10.37 22.43
C GLU A 222 5.73 9.61 21.45
N GLN A 223 5.92 9.81 20.15
CA GLN A 223 5.14 9.11 19.12
C GLN A 223 5.43 7.60 19.07
N PHE A 224 6.68 7.19 19.27
CA PHE A 224 7.01 5.77 19.39
C PHE A 224 6.31 5.11 20.58
N SER A 225 6.11 5.84 21.68
CA SER A 225 5.32 5.35 22.85
C SER A 225 3.83 5.17 22.54
N SER A 226 3.30 5.92 21.56
CA SER A 226 1.93 5.77 21.07
C SER A 226 1.78 4.66 20.02
N GLY A 227 2.90 4.17 19.46
CA GLY A 227 2.93 3.20 18.36
C GLY A 227 2.55 3.78 16.99
N ARG A 228 2.36 5.10 16.88
CA ARG A 228 1.97 5.78 15.63
C ARG A 228 2.87 6.97 15.37
N LEU A 229 3.43 7.03 14.17
CA LEU A 229 4.26 8.15 13.73
C LEU A 229 3.49 9.04 12.75
N TYR A 230 3.69 10.35 12.84
CA TYR A 230 3.21 11.27 11.81
C TYR A 230 4.17 11.28 10.61
N ALA A 231 3.60 11.17 9.42
CA ALA A 231 4.35 11.16 8.18
C ALA A 231 3.66 12.00 7.10
N CYS A 232 4.45 12.50 6.15
CA CYS A 232 3.98 13.25 4.99
C CYS A 232 4.10 12.39 3.73
N ILE A 233 3.01 12.27 2.96
CA ILE A 233 3.04 11.59 1.66
C ILE A 233 3.71 12.52 0.63
N SER A 234 4.86 12.13 0.08
CA SER A 234 5.55 12.91 -0.95
C SER A 234 5.18 12.48 -2.38
N SER A 235 4.66 11.26 -2.54
CA SER A 235 4.25 10.69 -3.82
C SER A 235 2.86 11.17 -4.29
N ARG A 236 2.48 10.81 -5.53
CA ARG A 236 1.15 11.10 -6.11
C ARG A 236 0.40 9.79 -6.44
N PRO A 237 -0.34 9.21 -5.48
CA PRO A 237 -0.95 7.87 -5.63
C PRO A 237 -1.80 7.69 -6.90
N GLY A 238 -2.52 8.73 -7.33
CA GLY A 238 -3.34 8.69 -8.55
C GLY A 238 -2.56 8.69 -9.88
N GLN A 239 -1.23 8.81 -9.86
CA GLN A 239 -0.35 8.79 -11.03
C GLN A 239 0.71 7.70 -10.97
N CYS A 240 1.33 7.50 -9.79
CA CYS A 240 2.39 6.52 -9.58
C CYS A 240 1.90 5.21 -8.94
N GLY A 241 0.67 5.15 -8.44
CA GLY A 241 0.10 3.95 -7.80
C GLY A 241 0.66 3.65 -6.40
N ARG A 242 1.43 4.57 -5.80
CA ARG A 242 2.12 4.41 -4.53
C ARG A 242 1.87 5.59 -3.60
N ALA A 243 1.83 5.34 -2.30
CA ALA A 243 1.69 6.34 -1.23
C ALA A 243 2.96 6.34 -0.37
N ASP A 244 4.07 6.77 -0.96
CA ASP A 244 5.38 6.83 -0.32
C ASP A 244 5.59 8.23 0.30
N GLY A 245 6.42 8.29 1.34
CA GLY A 245 6.58 9.50 2.14
C GLY A 245 7.79 9.48 3.05
N TYR A 246 7.80 10.41 4.00
CA TYR A 246 8.82 10.52 5.03
C TYR A 246 8.16 10.83 6.38
N ILE A 247 8.80 10.41 7.47
CA ILE A 247 8.37 10.70 8.84
C ILE A 247 8.65 12.17 9.14
N LEU A 248 7.73 12.85 9.82
CA LEU A 248 7.89 14.23 10.23
C LEU A 248 8.83 14.33 11.44
N GLU A 249 9.80 15.23 11.38
CA GLU A 249 10.79 15.45 12.45
C GLU A 249 11.02 16.94 12.73
N GLY A 250 11.56 17.25 13.91
CA GLY A 250 11.98 18.59 14.32
C GLY A 250 10.91 19.68 14.12
N LYS A 251 11.32 20.82 13.55
CA LYS A 251 10.43 21.99 13.35
C LYS A 251 9.20 21.71 12.49
N GLU A 252 9.32 20.81 11.51
CA GLU A 252 8.18 20.45 10.66
C GLU A 252 7.13 19.70 11.48
N LEU A 253 7.57 18.75 12.31
CA LEU A 253 6.70 18.02 13.21
C LEU A 253 6.00 18.97 14.19
N GLU A 254 6.75 19.85 14.86
CA GLU A 254 6.19 20.85 15.78
C GLU A 254 5.10 21.70 15.13
N PHE A 255 5.34 22.17 13.90
CA PHE A 255 4.38 22.98 13.15
C PHE A 255 3.06 22.24 12.96
N TYR A 256 3.10 20.97 12.52
CA TYR A 256 1.89 20.18 12.31
C TYR A 256 1.22 19.78 13.61
N VAL A 257 1.96 19.43 14.66
CA VAL A 257 1.40 19.15 15.99
C VAL A 257 0.63 20.37 16.51
N LYS A 258 1.21 21.57 16.43
CA LYS A 258 0.54 22.84 16.80
C LYS A 258 -0.75 23.06 15.98
N LYS A 259 -0.74 22.77 14.68
CA LYS A 259 -1.94 22.87 13.82
C LYS A 259 -3.04 21.89 14.22
N LEU A 260 -2.67 20.65 14.54
CA LEU A 260 -3.60 19.61 14.98
C LEU A 260 -4.26 19.96 16.32
N GLN A 261 -3.47 20.39 17.30
CA GLN A 261 -3.96 20.82 18.62
C GLN A 261 -4.95 22.00 18.49
N ARG A 262 -4.61 23.03 17.71
CA ARG A 262 -5.51 24.18 17.45
C ARG A 262 -6.82 23.76 16.79
N LYS A 263 -6.77 22.79 15.87
CA LYS A 263 -7.97 22.30 15.18
C LYS A 263 -8.88 21.51 16.13
N LYS A 264 -8.30 20.71 17.02
CA LYS A 264 -9.04 19.95 18.05
C LYS A 264 -9.67 20.87 19.10
N GLY A 265 -8.96 21.91 19.54
CA GLY A 265 -9.49 22.90 20.49
C GLY A 265 -10.69 23.67 19.94
N LYS A 266 -10.66 24.05 18.65
CA LYS A 266 -11.80 24.72 17.99
C LYS A 266 -13.05 23.85 17.87
N SER A 267 -12.90 22.54 17.65
CA SER A 267 -14.05 21.64 17.61
C SER A 267 -14.68 21.40 18.98
N ALA A 268 -13.89 21.48 20.06
CA ALA A 268 -14.41 21.35 21.42
C ALA A 268 -15.13 22.63 21.91
N GLY A 269 -14.66 23.81 21.50
CA GLY A 269 -15.28 25.10 21.86
C GLY A 269 -16.54 25.47 21.05
N ALA A 270 -16.87 24.72 20.00
CA ALA A 270 -18.08 24.92 19.19
C ALA A 270 -19.21 23.92 19.53
N ALA A 271 -19.03 23.14 20.60
CA ALA A 271 -19.99 22.13 21.08
C ALA A 271 -20.78 22.60 22.31
N PHE A 272 -20.83 23.90 22.57
CA PHE A 272 -21.67 24.56 23.58
C PHE A 272 -22.52 25.63 22.90
#